data_AF-A0A084EN84-F1
#
_entry.id   AF-A0A084EN84-F1
#
_cell.length_a   1.000
_cell.length_b   1.000
_cell.length_c   1.000
_cell.angle_alpha   90.00
_cell.angle_beta   90.00
_cell.angle_gamma   90.00
#
_symmetry.space_group_name_H-M   'P 1'
#
loop_
_entity.id
_entity.type
_entity.pdbx_description
1 polymer ?
#
loop_
_entity_poly.entity_id
_entity_poly.type
_entity_poly.pdbx_seq_one_letter_code
_entity_poly.pdbx_strand_id
1 'polypeptide(L)' 'MTDHTPPYSPDDVAVWPDGTWGTLGEVWAGDYAHMSDDYEIVRSDDLARLKALGVEEDLEIDPG' A
#
# COMPACT_ATOMS: atom_id res chain seq x y z
N MET A 1 11.06 -17.68 21.22
CA MET A 1 11.32 -16.33 20.70
C MET A 1 10.75 -16.31 19.29
N THR A 2 9.56 -15.76 19.15
CA THR A 2 8.88 -15.62 17.85
C THR A 2 9.71 -14.71 16.97
N ASP A 3 9.96 -15.17 15.75
CA ASP A 3 10.59 -14.42 14.67
C ASP A 3 9.79 -13.14 14.43
N HIS A 4 10.21 -12.04 15.06
CA HIS A 4 9.64 -10.69 14.84
C HIS A 4 10.32 -10.03 13.65
N THR A 5 10.59 -10.79 12.58
CA THR A 5 10.72 -10.15 11.28
C THR A 5 9.32 -9.63 10.99
N PRO A 6 9.06 -8.31 10.94
CA PRO A 6 7.76 -7.86 10.46
C PRO A 6 7.55 -8.54 9.11
N PRO A 7 6.42 -9.23 8.88
CA PRO A 7 6.18 -9.93 7.62
C PRO A 7 6.12 -8.98 6.41
N TYR A 8 6.16 -7.68 6.69
CA TYR A 8 6.04 -6.57 5.77
C TYR A 8 7.28 -5.67 5.84
N SER A 9 7.76 -5.27 4.66
CA SER A 9 8.84 -4.32 4.44
C SER A 9 8.27 -2.90 4.33
N PRO A 10 9.04 -1.85 4.64
CA PRO A 10 8.62 -0.47 4.38
C PRO A 10 8.35 -0.21 2.89
N ASP A 11 8.91 -1.04 2.00
CA ASP A 11 8.68 -1.05 0.55
C ASP A 11 7.39 -1.76 0.11
N ASP A 12 6.63 -2.36 1.03
CA ASP A 12 5.30 -2.88 0.75
C ASP A 12 4.28 -1.73 0.72
N VAL A 13 3.17 -1.93 0.01
CA VAL A 13 2.16 -0.90 -0.25
C VAL A 13 0.92 -1.18 0.59
N ALA A 14 0.47 -0.18 1.34
CA ALA A 14 -0.83 -0.18 1.98
C ALA A 14 -1.87 0.38 0.98
N VAL A 15 -2.93 -0.39 0.72
CA VAL A 15 -4.03 0.02 -0.16
C VAL A 15 -5.32 0.05 0.66
N TRP A 16 -5.99 1.19 0.64
CA TRP A 16 -7.28 1.41 1.29
C TRP A 16 -8.44 1.05 0.37
N PRO A 17 -9.62 0.71 0.93
CA PRO A 17 -10.81 0.37 0.16
C PRO A 17 -11.35 1.51 -0.71
N ASP A 18 -10.93 2.75 -0.46
CA ASP A 18 -11.25 3.93 -1.27
C ASP A 18 -10.41 4.00 -2.55
N GLY A 19 -9.45 3.09 -2.74
CA GLY A 19 -8.47 3.11 -3.85
C GLY A 19 -7.23 3.95 -3.56
N THR A 20 -7.20 4.66 -2.43
CA THR A 20 -5.99 5.33 -1.95
C THR A 20 -4.92 4.30 -1.63
N TRP A 21 -3.66 4.62 -1.93
CA TRP A 21 -2.52 3.77 -1.61
C TRP A 21 -1.36 4.61 -1.07
N GLY A 22 -0.43 3.97 -0.37
CA GLY A 22 0.78 4.58 0.17
C GLY A 22 1.78 3.51 0.58
N THR A 23 3.06 3.86 0.71
CA THR A 23 4.06 2.89 1.19
C THR A 23 3.92 2.68 2.69
N LEU A 24 4.19 1.46 3.17
CA LEU A 24 4.23 1.17 4.60
C LEU A 24 5.22 2.05 5.34
N GLY A 25 6.32 2.47 4.70
CA GLY A 25 7.23 3.47 5.22
C GLY A 25 6.54 4.80 5.57
N GLU A 26 5.67 5.31 4.70
CA GLU A 26 4.88 6.53 4.93
C GLU A 26 3.79 6.32 5.98
N VAL A 27 3.12 5.17 5.96
CA VAL A 27 2.13 4.80 6.99
C VAL A 27 2.77 4.75 8.37
N TRP A 28 3.94 4.12 8.50
CA TRP A 28 4.69 4.03 9.75
C TRP A 28 5.32 5.36 10.17
N ALA A 29 5.68 6.22 9.21
CA ALA A 29 6.09 7.59 9.49
C ALA A 29 4.94 8.45 10.03
N GLY A 30 3.70 7.98 9.91
CA GLY A 30 2.51 8.65 10.39
C GLY A 30 1.89 9.61 9.37
N ASP A 31 2.33 9.58 8.12
CA ASP A 31 1.76 10.40 7.04
C ASP A 31 0.27 10.04 6.83
N TYR A 32 -0.06 8.77 7.04
CA TYR A 32 -1.40 8.20 6.97
C TYR A 32 -2.05 7.94 8.34
N ALA A 33 -1.52 8.52 9.43
CA ALA A 33 -2.07 8.33 10.79
C ALA A 33 -3.51 8.85 10.98
N HIS A 34 -4.02 9.60 10.00
CA HIS A 34 -5.39 10.11 9.94
C HIS A 34 -6.36 9.18 9.17
N MET A 35 -5.83 8.15 8.49
CA MET A 35 -6.63 7.15 7.78
C MET A 35 -6.90 5.93 8.68
N SER A 36 -7.92 5.15 8.32
CA SER A 36 -8.24 3.90 9.02
C SER A 36 -7.12 2.87 8.87
N ASP A 37 -6.93 2.05 9.90
CA ASP A 37 -6.04 0.88 9.86
C ASP A 37 -6.56 -0.27 8.97
N ASP A 38 -7.75 -0.11 8.38
CA ASP A 38 -8.42 -1.05 7.46
C ASP A 38 -7.83 -0.96 6.03
N TYR A 39 -6.51 -1.12 5.93
CA TYR A 39 -5.80 -1.21 4.66
C TYR A 39 -5.29 -2.63 4.40
N GLU A 40 -5.24 -3.00 3.12
CA GLU A 40 -4.60 -4.23 2.68
C GLU A 40 -3.13 -3.95 2.38
N ILE A 41 -2.24 -4.76 2.96
CA ILE A 41 -0.81 -4.70 2.64
C ILE A 41 -0.54 -5.60 1.43
N VAL A 42 -0.13 -4.98 0.33
CA VAL A 42 0.23 -5.62 -0.93
C VAL A 42 1.73 -5.49 -1.13
N ARG A 43 2.38 -6.60 -1.50
CA ARG A 43 3.79 -6.55 -1.87
C ARG A 43 3.97 -5.75 -3.15
N SER A 44 5.02 -4.93 -3.21
CA SER A 44 5.36 -4.15 -4.40
C SER A 44 5.68 -5.04 -5.63
N ASP A 45 6.06 -6.29 -5.42
CA ASP A 45 6.25 -7.31 -6.49
C ASP A 45 4.92 -7.89 -7.01
N ASP A 46 3.82 -7.74 -6.26
CA ASP A 46 2.51 -8.32 -6.58
C ASP A 46 1.68 -7.39 -7.49
N LEU A 47 2.23 -7.13 -8.68
CA LEU A 47 1.62 -6.31 -9.73
C LEU A 47 0.20 -6.78 -10.11
N ALA A 48 -0.07 -8.09 -10.05
CA ALA A 48 -1.40 -8.63 -10.34
C ALA A 48 -2.47 -8.17 -9.34
N ARG A 49 -2.09 -8.02 -8.06
CA ARG A 49 -2.99 -7.55 -7.01
C ARG A 49 -3.14 -6.03 -7.03
N LEU A 50 -2.07 -5.30 -7.32
CA LEU A 50 -2.11 -3.86 -7.58
C LEU A 50 -3.04 -3.53 -8.77
N LYS A 51 -3.01 -4.35 -9.82
CA LYS A 51 -3.97 -4.27 -10.95
C LYS A 51 -5.41 -4.48 -10.52
N ALA A 52 -5.64 -5.52 -9.73
CA ALA A 52 -6.98 -5.91 -9.29
C ALA A 52 -7.61 -4.88 -8.33
N LEU A 53 -6.77 -4.12 -7.61
CA LEU A 53 -7.19 -3.04 -6.71
C LEU A 53 -7.42 -1.70 -7.43
N GLY A 54 -7.17 -1.62 -8.74
CA GLY A 54 -7.32 -0.37 -9.50
C GLY A 54 -6.25 0.68 -9.19
N VAL A 55 -5.18 0.32 -8.49
CA VAL A 55 -4.04 1.21 -8.18
C VAL A 55 -3.27 1.60 -9.44
N GLU A 56 -3.29 0.75 -10.47
CA GLU A 56 -2.70 1.08 -11.79
C GLU A 56 -3.40 2.26 -12.49
N GLU A 57 -4.70 2.51 -12.25
CA GLU A 57 -5.44 3.59 -12.94
C GLU A 57 -5.05 4.99 -12.43
N ASP A 58 -4.57 5.11 -11.18
CA ASP A 58 -4.07 6.38 -10.62
C ASP A 58 -2.65 6.73 -11.09
N LEU A 59 -1.87 5.73 -11.52
CA LEU A 59 -0.57 5.93 -12.17
C LEU A 59 -0.67 6.34 -13.65
N GLU A 60 -1.85 6.18 -14.26
CA GLU A 60 -2.11 6.51 -15.67
C GLU A 60 -2.85 7.84 -15.89
N ILE A 61 -2.97 8.70 -14.86
CA ILE A 61 -3.44 10.08 -15.03
C ILE A 61 -2.28 10.98 -15.51
N ASP A 62 -1.89 10.82 -16.79
CA ASP A 62 -1.89 11.90 -17.79
C ASP A 62 -1.46 11.35 -19.17
N PRO A 63 -2.39 11.33 -20.14
CA PRO A 63 -2.06 11.99 -21.40
C PRO A 63 -3.21 12.91 -21.83
N GLY A 64 -3.13 14.21 -21.52
CA GLY A 64 -3.94 15.19 -22.24
C GLY A 64 -4.02 16.59 -21.66
#